data_AF-A0A0P0M1P2-F1
#
_entry.id   AF-A0A0P0M1P2-F1
#
_cell.length_a   1.000
_cell.length_b   1.000
_cell.length_c   1.000
_cell.angle_alpha   90.00
_cell.angle_beta   90.00
_cell.angle_gamma   90.00
#
_symmetry.space_group_name_H-M   'P 1'
#
loop_
_entity.id
_entity.type
_entity.pdbx_description
1 polymer ?
#
loop_
_entity_poly.entity_id
_entity_poly.type
_entity_poly.pdbx_seq_one_letter_code
_entity_poly.pdbx_strand_id
1 'polypeptide(L)'
;MNIEKDSYWANVKRATEFELDYMLSKAGKPVDRDEWGMTPQTVNAYYNPTTNEICFPAGILQYPFFDMNADDAFNYGAIGVVIGHEMTHGFDDQGRQFDKDGNLKDWWTAEDAKRFEERAQVMVNFFDSIQVLPGLNANGSLTLGENIADHGGLQVSFQAFKNATKDAPLLVKDGFTPEQRFFLSYAGVWAGNIRDEQIRLQTKSDPHSLGRWRVNGALPQIGAWYDAFGIKEGILCIWLLKNVFLFGKLCM
;
A
#
# COMPACT_ATOMS: atom_id res chain seq x y z
N MET A 1 13.01 -20.14 25.88
CA MET A 1 11.98 -19.37 26.63
C MET A 1 11.27 -20.30 27.60
N ASN A 2 11.07 -19.90 28.86
CA ASN A 2 10.28 -20.66 29.85
C ASN A 2 9.02 -19.87 30.24
N ILE A 3 7.85 -20.48 30.12
CA ILE A 3 6.55 -19.86 30.43
C ILE A 3 5.92 -20.59 31.60
N GLU A 4 5.57 -19.83 32.64
CA GLU A 4 5.08 -20.37 33.90
C GLU A 4 3.68 -19.85 34.21
N LYS A 5 2.92 -20.57 35.05
CA LYS A 5 1.57 -20.18 35.48
C LYS A 5 1.58 -19.23 36.69
N ASP A 6 2.73 -18.62 36.98
CA ASP A 6 3.00 -17.83 38.19
C ASP A 6 2.58 -16.36 38.06
N SER A 7 3.02 -15.70 36.99
CA SER A 7 2.89 -14.27 36.79
C SER A 7 2.99 -13.91 35.32
N TYR A 8 1.97 -13.22 34.83
CA TYR A 8 1.98 -12.67 33.47
C TYR A 8 3.15 -11.71 33.26
N TRP A 9 3.40 -10.79 34.22
CA TRP A 9 4.53 -9.86 34.14
C TRP A 9 5.87 -10.60 34.04
N ALA A 10 6.04 -11.68 34.82
CA ALA A 10 7.27 -12.48 34.77
C ALA A 10 7.43 -13.18 33.42
N ASN A 11 6.32 -13.67 32.82
CA ASN A 11 6.34 -14.22 31.46
C ASN A 11 6.71 -13.16 30.41
N VAL A 12 6.18 -11.93 30.51
CA VAL A 12 6.56 -10.84 29.60
C VAL A 12 8.06 -10.55 29.70
N LYS A 13 8.60 -10.45 30.92
CA LYS A 13 10.04 -10.24 31.12
C LYS A 13 10.88 -11.36 30.50
N ARG A 14 10.51 -12.63 30.74
CA ARG A 14 11.19 -13.81 30.18
C ARG A 14 11.13 -13.84 28.65
N ALA A 15 10.02 -13.40 28.05
CA ALA A 15 9.89 -13.28 26.61
C ALA A 15 10.80 -12.17 26.06
N THR A 16 10.83 -10.99 26.69
CA THR A 16 11.73 -9.89 26.28
C THR A 16 13.21 -10.28 26.37
N GLU A 17 13.62 -10.97 27.43
CA GLU A 17 14.99 -11.49 27.58
C GLU A 17 15.33 -12.48 26.45
N PHE A 18 14.42 -13.41 26.14
CA PHE A 18 14.60 -14.35 25.03
C PHE A 18 14.73 -13.66 23.67
N GLU A 19 13.87 -12.68 23.36
CA GLU A 19 13.94 -11.95 22.08
C GLU A 19 15.24 -11.17 21.93
N LEU A 20 15.72 -10.53 23.01
CA LEU A 20 17.01 -9.84 23.00
C LEU A 20 18.16 -10.83 22.72
N ASP A 21 18.20 -11.95 23.45
CA ASP A 21 19.23 -12.97 23.26
C ASP A 21 19.19 -13.57 21.86
N TYR A 22 17.99 -13.84 21.33
CA TYR A 22 17.80 -14.32 19.96
C TYR A 22 18.36 -13.34 18.92
N MET A 23 18.01 -12.06 19.02
CA MET A 23 18.52 -11.02 18.11
C MET A 23 20.03 -10.84 18.20
N LEU A 24 20.59 -10.82 19.42
CA LEU A 24 22.05 -10.75 19.61
C LEU A 24 22.76 -11.99 19.07
N SER A 25 22.13 -13.16 19.12
CA SER A 25 22.70 -14.42 18.62
C SER A 25 22.93 -14.43 17.10
N LYS A 26 22.32 -13.49 16.36
CA LYS A 26 22.51 -13.34 14.91
C LYS A 26 23.81 -12.62 14.55
N ALA A 27 24.37 -11.84 15.47
CA ALA A 27 25.60 -11.08 15.22
C ALA A 27 26.77 -12.02 14.86
N GLY A 28 27.52 -11.68 13.80
CA GLY A 28 28.65 -12.47 13.32
C GLY A 28 28.28 -13.71 12.50
N LYS A 29 26.99 -13.95 12.22
CA LYS A 29 26.53 -15.02 11.33
C LYS A 29 26.13 -14.45 9.96
N PRO A 30 26.10 -15.27 8.89
CA PRO A 30 25.48 -14.89 7.63
C PRO A 30 24.01 -14.50 7.82
N VAL A 31 23.49 -13.65 6.94
CA VAL A 31 22.06 -13.31 6.88
C VAL A 31 21.26 -14.56 6.54
N ASP A 32 20.27 -14.87 7.37
CA ASP A 32 19.25 -15.87 7.06
C ASP A 32 18.23 -15.26 6.10
N ARG A 33 18.14 -15.81 4.89
CA ARG A 33 17.23 -15.31 3.84
C ARG A 33 15.87 -16.02 3.85
N ASP A 34 15.69 -17.03 4.71
CA ASP A 34 14.40 -17.69 4.92
C ASP A 34 13.63 -17.08 6.11
N GLU A 35 14.25 -16.14 6.85
CA GLU A 35 13.62 -15.47 7.99
C GLU A 35 12.57 -14.44 7.55
N TRP A 36 11.37 -14.54 8.14
CA TRP A 36 10.28 -13.61 7.87
C TRP A 36 10.20 -12.49 8.91
N GLY A 37 9.92 -11.28 8.45
CA GLY A 37 9.68 -10.12 9.32
C GLY A 37 8.28 -10.08 9.96
N MET A 38 7.37 -10.95 9.51
CA MET A 38 5.99 -11.02 9.99
C MET A 38 5.54 -12.47 10.22
N THR A 39 4.67 -12.66 11.20
CA THR A 39 4.04 -13.96 11.44
C THR A 39 2.94 -14.25 10.39
N PRO A 40 2.65 -15.53 10.07
CA PRO A 40 1.63 -15.88 9.06
C PRO A 40 0.23 -15.35 9.35
N GLN A 41 -0.14 -15.17 10.63
CA GLN A 41 -1.44 -14.64 11.05
C GLN A 41 -1.57 -13.11 10.97
N THR A 42 -0.50 -12.39 10.65
CA THR A 42 -0.53 -10.94 10.49
C THR A 42 -1.33 -10.57 9.23
N VAL A 43 -2.28 -9.64 9.35
CA VAL A 43 -2.98 -9.07 8.18
C VAL A 43 -2.21 -7.85 7.70
N ASN A 44 -1.15 -8.10 6.95
CA ASN A 44 -0.30 -7.07 6.35
C ASN A 44 0.53 -7.67 5.20
N ALA A 45 1.32 -6.87 4.51
CA ALA A 45 2.38 -7.29 3.58
C ALA A 45 3.64 -6.45 3.81
N TYR A 46 4.78 -6.85 3.25
CA TYR A 46 5.99 -6.04 3.29
C TYR A 46 6.94 -6.33 2.13
N TYR A 47 7.78 -5.32 1.84
CA TYR A 47 9.03 -5.43 1.10
C TYR A 47 10.23 -5.27 2.03
N ASN A 48 11.26 -6.09 1.85
CA ASN A 48 12.55 -5.92 2.54
C ASN A 48 13.66 -5.61 1.53
N PRO A 49 14.27 -4.41 1.57
CA PRO A 49 15.31 -4.03 0.62
C PRO A 49 16.59 -4.86 0.75
N THR A 50 16.92 -5.38 1.93
CA THR A 50 18.18 -6.09 2.17
C THR A 50 18.18 -7.54 1.68
N THR A 51 16.99 -8.15 1.58
CA THR A 51 16.82 -9.46 0.95
C THR A 51 16.19 -9.36 -0.43
N ASN A 52 15.72 -8.18 -0.86
CA ASN A 52 14.99 -7.95 -2.10
C ASN A 52 13.83 -8.94 -2.24
N GLU A 53 13.01 -9.01 -1.20
CA GLU A 53 11.86 -9.92 -1.11
C GLU A 53 10.57 -9.14 -0.89
N ILE A 54 9.47 -9.72 -1.39
CA ILE A 54 8.11 -9.31 -1.04
C ILE A 54 7.44 -10.48 -0.31
N CYS A 55 6.75 -10.20 0.78
CA CYS A 55 6.14 -11.21 1.63
C CYS A 55 4.65 -10.92 1.88
N PHE A 56 3.83 -11.94 1.68
CA PHE A 56 2.39 -11.90 1.90
C PHE A 56 2.01 -13.00 2.91
N PRO A 57 1.96 -12.68 4.21
CA PRO A 57 1.41 -13.57 5.23
C PRO A 57 0.04 -14.13 4.86
N ALA A 58 -0.25 -15.37 5.28
CA ALA A 58 -1.55 -16.00 5.02
C ALA A 58 -2.73 -15.14 5.51
N GLY A 59 -2.53 -14.33 6.56
CA GLY A 59 -3.52 -13.41 7.10
C GLY A 59 -4.00 -12.32 6.14
N ILE A 60 -3.22 -11.90 5.13
CA ILE A 60 -3.72 -10.93 4.13
C ILE A 60 -4.41 -11.62 2.95
N LEU A 61 -4.19 -12.91 2.72
CA LEU A 61 -4.72 -13.66 1.58
C LEU A 61 -6.16 -14.14 1.80
N GLN A 62 -7.03 -13.21 2.20
CA GLN A 62 -8.45 -13.43 2.49
C GLN A 62 -9.30 -12.24 2.06
N TYR A 63 -10.62 -12.36 2.10
CA TYR A 63 -11.53 -11.25 1.84
C TYR A 63 -11.28 -10.08 2.82
N PRO A 64 -11.26 -8.81 2.36
CA PRO A 64 -11.60 -8.33 1.02
C PRO A 64 -10.41 -8.25 0.04
N PHE A 65 -9.22 -8.73 0.40
CA PHE A 65 -8.05 -8.68 -0.48
C PHE A 65 -8.11 -9.74 -1.58
N PHE A 66 -8.45 -10.96 -1.21
CA PHE A 66 -8.53 -12.09 -2.13
C PHE A 66 -9.75 -12.98 -1.84
N ASP A 67 -10.51 -13.28 -2.88
CA ASP A 67 -11.56 -14.30 -2.86
C ASP A 67 -11.48 -15.13 -4.15
N MET A 68 -11.25 -16.43 -3.99
CA MET A 68 -11.15 -17.39 -5.09
C MET A 68 -12.45 -17.50 -5.92
N ASN A 69 -13.60 -17.09 -5.35
CA ASN A 69 -14.89 -17.09 -6.02
C ASN A 69 -15.26 -15.73 -6.63
N ALA A 70 -14.48 -14.67 -6.36
CA ALA A 70 -14.67 -13.37 -6.96
C ALA A 70 -14.09 -13.33 -8.40
N ASP A 71 -14.57 -12.39 -9.21
CA ASP A 71 -14.02 -12.19 -10.55
C ASP A 71 -12.65 -11.49 -10.50
N ASP A 72 -11.84 -11.69 -11.55
CA ASP A 72 -10.46 -11.18 -11.57
C ASP A 72 -10.39 -9.66 -11.37
N ALA A 73 -11.37 -8.87 -11.83
CA ALA A 73 -11.32 -7.43 -11.58
C ALA A 73 -11.31 -7.10 -10.08
N PHE A 74 -12.02 -7.87 -9.26
CA PHE A 74 -11.99 -7.73 -7.81
C PHE A 74 -10.61 -8.06 -7.24
N ASN A 75 -10.08 -9.25 -7.52
CA ASN A 75 -8.82 -9.73 -6.96
C ASN A 75 -7.63 -8.87 -7.40
N TYR A 76 -7.56 -8.48 -8.68
CA TYR A 76 -6.53 -7.56 -9.15
C TYR A 76 -6.69 -6.17 -8.55
N GLY A 77 -7.91 -5.67 -8.39
CA GLY A 77 -8.17 -4.38 -7.74
C GLY A 77 -7.81 -4.35 -6.25
N ALA A 78 -7.70 -5.51 -5.59
CA ALA A 78 -7.37 -5.63 -4.18
C ALA A 78 -5.98 -6.26 -3.97
N ILE A 79 -5.86 -7.57 -3.79
CA ILE A 79 -4.56 -8.21 -3.53
C ILE A 79 -3.55 -7.96 -4.67
N GLY A 80 -4.00 -7.84 -5.92
CA GLY A 80 -3.12 -7.50 -7.04
C GLY A 80 -2.46 -6.14 -6.87
N VAL A 81 -3.20 -5.13 -6.38
CA VAL A 81 -2.64 -3.81 -6.06
C VAL A 81 -1.65 -3.91 -4.90
N VAL A 82 -1.96 -4.69 -3.86
CA VAL A 82 -1.01 -4.91 -2.74
C VAL A 82 0.27 -5.57 -3.23
N ILE A 83 0.19 -6.56 -4.13
CA ILE A 83 1.37 -7.19 -4.73
C ILE A 83 2.19 -6.16 -5.52
N GLY A 84 1.53 -5.38 -6.38
CA GLY A 84 2.19 -4.31 -7.12
C GLY A 84 2.79 -3.23 -6.21
N HIS A 85 2.16 -2.96 -5.06
CA HIS A 85 2.64 -2.02 -4.05
C HIS A 85 3.97 -2.49 -3.46
N GLU A 86 4.04 -3.73 -2.97
CA GLU A 86 5.28 -4.31 -2.43
C GLU A 86 6.37 -4.42 -3.51
N MET A 87 6.02 -4.73 -4.76
CA MET A 87 6.99 -4.71 -5.86
C MET A 87 7.55 -3.31 -6.11
N THR A 88 6.72 -2.27 -5.96
CA THR A 88 7.11 -0.88 -6.19
C THR A 88 7.99 -0.33 -5.07
N HIS A 89 7.87 -0.84 -3.84
CA HIS A 89 8.79 -0.47 -2.76
C HIS A 89 10.26 -0.73 -3.10
N GLY A 90 10.58 -1.71 -3.94
CA GLY A 90 11.94 -1.90 -4.46
C GLY A 90 12.48 -0.74 -5.32
N PHE A 91 11.61 0.19 -5.70
CA PHE A 91 11.91 1.31 -6.61
C PHE A 91 11.38 2.66 -6.09
N ASP A 92 10.90 2.73 -4.84
CA ASP A 92 10.53 4.00 -4.21
C ASP A 92 11.78 4.83 -3.83
N ASP A 93 11.60 5.95 -3.13
CA ASP A 93 12.71 6.85 -2.78
C ASP A 93 13.78 6.21 -1.88
N GLN A 94 13.44 5.16 -1.13
CA GLN A 94 14.36 4.39 -0.29
C GLN A 94 14.84 3.12 -0.99
N GLY A 95 13.93 2.30 -1.51
CA GLY A 95 14.24 1.02 -2.13
C GLY A 95 15.12 1.15 -3.36
N ARG A 96 14.98 2.23 -4.15
CA ARG A 96 15.85 2.48 -5.32
C ARG A 96 17.33 2.57 -4.98
N GLN A 97 17.68 2.80 -3.71
CA GLN A 97 19.08 2.92 -3.27
C GLN A 97 19.73 1.55 -3.06
N PHE A 98 18.97 0.47 -3.13
CA PHE A 98 19.43 -0.91 -2.97
C PHE A 98 19.51 -1.61 -4.33
N ASP A 99 20.61 -2.30 -4.59
CA ASP A 99 20.74 -3.11 -5.80
C ASP A 99 19.97 -4.44 -5.71
N LYS A 100 19.97 -5.20 -6.81
CA LYS A 100 19.25 -6.48 -6.92
C LYS A 100 19.61 -7.52 -5.85
N ASP A 101 20.79 -7.39 -5.23
CA ASP A 101 21.33 -8.31 -4.23
C ASP A 101 21.08 -7.79 -2.80
N GLY A 102 20.42 -6.63 -2.66
CA GLY A 102 20.03 -6.00 -1.40
C GLY A 102 21.12 -5.12 -0.77
N ASN A 103 22.11 -4.68 -1.55
CA ASN A 103 23.18 -3.82 -1.06
C ASN A 103 22.85 -2.35 -1.29
N LEU A 104 23.05 -1.51 -0.28
CA LEU A 104 22.97 -0.06 -0.42
C LEU A 104 24.09 0.42 -1.36
N LYS A 105 23.72 0.71 -2.61
CA LYS A 105 24.64 1.02 -3.70
C LYS A 105 23.90 1.81 -4.75
N ASP A 106 24.44 2.97 -5.14
CA ASP A 106 23.89 3.71 -6.26
C ASP A 106 24.13 2.94 -7.57
N TRP A 107 23.04 2.52 -8.20
CA TRP A 107 23.01 1.81 -9.48
C TRP A 107 22.32 2.61 -10.59
N TRP A 108 21.93 3.85 -10.29
CA TRP A 108 21.32 4.77 -11.25
C TRP A 108 22.38 5.69 -11.86
N THR A 109 22.11 6.21 -13.06
CA THR A 109 22.87 7.37 -13.54
C THR A 109 22.41 8.61 -12.77
N ALA A 110 23.31 9.60 -12.62
CA ALA A 110 22.95 10.87 -11.98
C ALA A 110 21.79 11.60 -12.69
N GLU A 111 21.67 11.43 -14.01
CA GLU A 111 20.57 12.00 -14.79
C GLU A 111 19.23 11.33 -14.45
N ASP A 112 19.19 9.99 -14.38
CA ASP A 112 17.98 9.26 -14.04
C ASP A 112 17.57 9.51 -12.58
N ALA A 113 18.53 9.58 -11.66
CA ALA A 113 18.26 9.89 -10.25
C ALA A 113 17.61 11.28 -10.10
N LYS A 114 18.13 12.29 -10.82
CA LYS A 114 17.55 13.63 -10.84
C LYS A 114 16.13 13.63 -11.41
N ARG A 115 15.88 12.90 -12.51
CA ARG A 115 14.54 12.78 -13.10
C ARG A 115 13.56 12.09 -12.15
N PHE A 116 14.01 11.07 -11.41
CA PHE A 116 13.20 10.44 -10.36
C PHE A 116 12.82 11.45 -9.28
N GLU A 117 13.79 12.20 -8.76
CA GLU A 117 13.56 13.23 -7.73
C GLU A 117 12.57 14.31 -8.20
N GLU A 118 12.70 14.77 -9.45
CA GLU A 118 11.77 15.73 -10.06
C GLU A 118 10.33 15.21 -10.10
N ARG A 119 10.13 13.91 -10.40
CA ARG A 119 8.79 13.28 -10.40
C ARG A 119 8.27 13.03 -9.00
N ALA A 120 9.12 12.55 -8.10
CA ALA A 120 8.78 12.35 -6.70
C ALA A 120 8.34 13.66 -6.05
N GLN A 121 9.00 14.77 -6.36
CA GLN A 121 8.64 16.09 -5.83
C GLN A 121 7.24 16.56 -6.27
N VAL A 122 6.77 16.18 -7.47
CA VAL A 122 5.39 16.46 -7.88
C VAL A 122 4.40 15.76 -6.95
N MET A 123 4.68 14.51 -6.58
CA MET A 123 3.84 13.75 -5.65
C MET A 123 3.87 14.34 -4.24
N VAL A 124 5.06 14.70 -3.72
CA VAL A 124 5.21 15.41 -2.45
C VAL A 124 4.32 16.66 -2.42
N ASN A 125 4.47 17.53 -3.42
CA ASN A 125 3.73 18.79 -3.49
C ASN A 125 2.21 18.57 -3.56
N PHE A 126 1.76 17.54 -4.30
CA PHE A 126 0.35 17.20 -4.38
C PHE A 126 -0.20 16.78 -3.00
N PHE A 127 0.47 15.86 -2.32
CA PHE A 127 0.01 15.39 -1.00
C PHE A 127 0.12 16.48 0.07
N ASP A 128 1.14 17.33 0.06
CA ASP A 128 1.25 18.49 0.98
C ASP A 128 0.08 19.48 0.83
N SER A 129 -0.54 19.56 -0.35
CA SER A 129 -1.70 20.43 -0.59
C SER A 129 -3.00 19.93 0.06
N ILE A 130 -3.04 18.67 0.50
CA ILE A 130 -4.24 18.02 1.04
C ILE A 130 -4.44 18.45 2.50
N GLN A 131 -5.57 19.09 2.79
CA GLN A 131 -5.99 19.37 4.17
C GLN A 131 -6.73 18.17 4.77
N VAL A 132 -6.12 17.49 5.74
CA VAL A 132 -6.66 16.28 6.38
C VAL A 132 -7.58 16.59 7.57
N LEU A 133 -7.36 17.73 8.23
CA LEU A 133 -8.25 18.34 9.22
C LEU A 133 -8.18 19.87 9.09
N PRO A 134 -9.15 20.64 9.63
CA PRO A 134 -9.05 22.10 9.63
C PRO A 134 -7.72 22.59 10.22
N GLY A 135 -6.92 23.27 9.39
CA GLY A 135 -5.59 23.78 9.77
C GLY A 135 -4.48 22.72 9.86
N LEU A 136 -4.70 21.50 9.40
CA LEU A 136 -3.69 20.44 9.33
C LEU A 136 -3.65 19.84 7.93
N ASN A 137 -2.49 19.98 7.28
CA ASN A 137 -2.20 19.38 5.99
C ASN A 137 -1.56 18.00 6.16
N ALA A 138 -1.70 17.14 5.15
CA ALA A 138 -0.90 15.94 5.02
C ALA A 138 0.59 16.31 4.85
N ASN A 139 1.46 15.31 5.01
CA ASN A 139 2.89 15.45 4.84
C ASN A 139 3.34 14.54 3.71
N GLY A 140 3.36 15.08 2.49
CA GLY A 140 3.74 14.35 1.28
C GLY A 140 5.19 13.92 1.26
N SER A 141 6.08 14.59 2.01
CA SER A 141 7.47 14.16 2.17
C SER A 141 7.58 12.91 3.05
N LEU A 142 6.84 12.88 4.17
CA LEU A 142 6.78 11.71 5.06
C LEU A 142 6.15 10.51 4.36
N THR A 143 5.10 10.74 3.55
CA THR A 143 4.34 9.65 2.92
C THR A 143 4.81 9.28 1.52
N LEU A 144 5.95 9.82 1.07
CA LEU A 144 6.39 9.72 -0.32
C LEU A 144 6.54 8.27 -0.80
N GLY A 145 7.28 7.43 -0.09
CA GLY A 145 7.52 6.04 -0.50
C GLY A 145 6.23 5.26 -0.65
N GLU A 146 5.34 5.38 0.33
CA GLU A 146 4.00 4.78 0.32
C GLU A 146 3.12 5.29 -0.83
N ASN A 147 3.15 6.59 -1.12
CA ASN A 147 2.38 7.16 -2.22
C ASN A 147 2.93 6.70 -3.59
N ILE A 148 4.26 6.56 -3.74
CA ILE A 148 4.89 5.99 -4.93
C ILE A 148 4.45 4.54 -5.10
N ALA A 149 4.50 3.76 -4.01
CA ALA A 149 4.12 2.36 -4.01
C ALA A 149 2.62 2.17 -4.31
N ASP A 150 1.72 3.01 -3.80
CA ASP A 150 0.30 3.00 -4.18
C ASP A 150 0.10 3.28 -5.67
N HIS A 151 0.78 4.31 -6.20
CA HIS A 151 0.70 4.67 -7.60
C HIS A 151 1.21 3.54 -8.50
N GLY A 152 2.39 3.00 -8.21
CA GLY A 152 2.97 1.89 -8.95
C GLY A 152 2.14 0.62 -8.85
N GLY A 153 1.64 0.29 -7.66
CA GLY A 153 0.79 -0.87 -7.43
C GLY A 153 -0.50 -0.85 -8.24
N LEU A 154 -1.15 0.31 -8.31
CA LEU A 154 -2.33 0.51 -9.17
C LEU A 154 -2.00 0.29 -10.66
N GLN A 155 -0.90 0.88 -11.15
CA GLN A 155 -0.49 0.75 -12.56
C GLN A 155 -0.13 -0.70 -12.93
N VAL A 156 0.72 -1.33 -12.10
CA VAL A 156 1.18 -2.71 -12.31
C VAL A 156 -0.01 -3.68 -12.28
N SER A 157 -0.86 -3.57 -11.26
CA SER A 157 -2.00 -4.48 -11.12
C SER A 157 -3.04 -4.27 -12.22
N PHE A 158 -3.34 -3.01 -12.59
CA PHE A 158 -4.29 -2.74 -13.66
C PHE A 158 -3.78 -3.30 -15.01
N GLN A 159 -2.49 -3.12 -15.31
CA GLN A 159 -1.91 -3.70 -16.53
C GLN A 159 -1.94 -5.23 -16.49
N ALA A 160 -1.64 -5.84 -15.35
CA ALA A 160 -1.71 -7.29 -15.17
C ALA A 160 -3.14 -7.81 -15.36
N PHE A 161 -4.13 -7.12 -14.80
CA PHE A 161 -5.56 -7.40 -15.01
C PHE A 161 -5.96 -7.34 -16.49
N LYS A 162 -5.56 -6.28 -17.20
CA LYS A 162 -5.83 -6.15 -18.64
C LYS A 162 -5.17 -7.27 -19.45
N ASN A 163 -3.96 -7.67 -19.07
CA ASN A 163 -3.25 -8.76 -19.72
C ASN A 163 -3.90 -10.12 -19.46
N ALA A 164 -4.30 -10.41 -18.22
CA ALA A 164 -4.92 -11.67 -17.83
C ALA A 164 -6.29 -11.89 -18.50
N THR A 165 -7.04 -10.80 -18.73
CA THR A 165 -8.40 -10.85 -19.28
C THR A 165 -8.47 -10.53 -20.78
N LYS A 166 -7.33 -10.36 -21.46
CA LYS A 166 -7.29 -9.94 -22.88
C LYS A 166 -8.01 -10.92 -23.82
N ASP A 167 -7.86 -12.22 -23.59
CA ASP A 167 -8.39 -13.30 -24.44
C ASP A 167 -9.78 -13.77 -23.97
N ALA A 168 -10.17 -13.40 -22.74
CA ALA A 168 -11.47 -13.68 -22.15
C ALA A 168 -11.98 -12.45 -21.37
N PRO A 169 -12.43 -11.39 -22.08
CA PRO A 169 -12.89 -10.17 -21.42
C PRO A 169 -14.06 -10.44 -20.47
N LEU A 170 -13.99 -9.85 -19.28
CA LEU A 170 -15.07 -9.95 -18.31
C LEU A 170 -16.29 -9.12 -18.74
N LEU A 171 -17.48 -9.60 -18.35
CA LEU A 171 -18.73 -8.90 -18.63
C LEU A 171 -19.01 -7.78 -17.61
N VAL A 172 -19.96 -6.92 -17.95
CA VAL A 172 -20.59 -6.00 -16.99
C VAL A 172 -21.31 -6.84 -15.93
N LYS A 173 -21.09 -6.50 -14.67
CA LYS A 173 -21.67 -7.18 -13.51
C LYS A 173 -22.13 -6.11 -12.52
N ASP A 174 -23.34 -6.27 -11.99
CA ASP A 174 -23.96 -5.34 -11.03
C ASP A 174 -23.97 -3.86 -11.50
N GLY A 175 -24.05 -3.65 -12.82
CA GLY A 175 -24.05 -2.32 -13.44
C GLY A 175 -22.67 -1.68 -13.64
N PHE A 176 -21.58 -2.38 -13.28
CA PHE A 176 -20.22 -1.88 -13.40
C PHE A 176 -19.41 -2.64 -14.46
N THR A 177 -18.61 -1.90 -15.23
CA THR A 177 -17.60 -2.50 -16.12
C THR A 177 -16.50 -3.19 -15.29
N PRO A 178 -15.74 -4.12 -15.87
CA PRO A 178 -14.61 -4.74 -15.17
C PRO A 178 -13.60 -3.72 -14.65
N GLU A 179 -13.26 -2.68 -15.42
CA GLU A 179 -12.36 -1.62 -15.00
C GLU A 179 -12.92 -0.80 -13.82
N GLN A 180 -14.22 -0.53 -13.82
CA GLN A 180 -14.87 0.12 -12.68
C GLN A 180 -14.82 -0.77 -11.44
N ARG A 181 -15.06 -2.08 -11.58
CA ARG A 181 -14.96 -3.03 -10.46
C ARG A 181 -13.55 -3.13 -9.89
N PHE A 182 -12.51 -3.05 -10.73
CA PHE A 182 -11.12 -2.96 -10.28
C PHE A 182 -10.91 -1.77 -9.33
N PHE A 183 -11.29 -0.56 -9.75
CA PHE A 183 -11.09 0.64 -8.93
C PHE A 183 -12.00 0.67 -7.69
N LEU A 184 -13.21 0.10 -7.79
CA LEU A 184 -14.10 -0.06 -6.63
C LEU A 184 -13.54 -1.05 -5.61
N SER A 185 -12.95 -2.15 -6.07
CA SER A 185 -12.26 -3.12 -5.20
C SER A 185 -11.11 -2.46 -4.45
N TYR A 186 -10.25 -1.72 -5.16
CA TYR A 186 -9.17 -0.94 -4.54
C TYR A 186 -9.68 0.04 -3.48
N ALA A 187 -10.72 0.80 -3.81
CA ALA A 187 -11.30 1.75 -2.87
C ALA A 187 -11.92 1.05 -1.63
N GLY A 188 -12.48 -0.14 -1.83
CA GLY A 188 -13.09 -0.95 -0.76
C GLY A 188 -12.09 -1.43 0.29
N VAL A 189 -10.86 -1.77 -0.12
CA VAL A 189 -9.77 -2.17 0.79
C VAL A 189 -9.45 -1.07 1.81
N TRP A 190 -9.56 0.19 1.40
CA TRP A 190 -9.23 1.36 2.24
C TRP A 190 -10.45 1.97 2.94
N ALA A 191 -11.61 1.33 2.86
CA ALA A 191 -12.82 1.81 3.51
C ALA A 191 -12.67 1.77 5.03
N GLY A 192 -12.76 2.94 5.67
CA GLY A 192 -12.65 3.04 7.11
C GLY A 192 -13.01 4.42 7.62
N ASN A 193 -13.33 4.49 8.91
CA ASN A 193 -13.52 5.74 9.65
C ASN A 193 -12.44 5.85 10.72
N ILE A 194 -11.95 7.06 10.92
CA ILE A 194 -10.86 7.36 11.84
C ILE A 194 -11.22 8.61 12.66
N ARG A 195 -10.84 8.64 13.94
CA ARG A 195 -11.08 9.79 14.82
C ARG A 195 -10.08 10.89 14.54
N ASP A 196 -10.47 12.14 14.75
CA ASP A 196 -9.61 13.31 14.55
C ASP A 196 -8.29 13.22 15.34
N GLU A 197 -8.32 12.68 16.56
CA GLU A 197 -7.11 12.48 17.37
C GLU A 197 -6.13 11.50 16.71
N GLN A 198 -6.65 10.43 16.11
CA GLN A 198 -5.85 9.45 15.39
C GLN A 198 -5.36 10.02 14.05
N ILE A 199 -6.16 10.82 13.35
CA ILE A 199 -5.70 11.56 12.16
C ILE A 199 -4.49 12.43 12.53
N ARG A 200 -4.56 13.20 13.63
CA ARG A 200 -3.45 14.05 14.09
C ARG A 200 -2.19 13.25 14.42
N LEU A 201 -2.34 12.07 15.00
CA LEU A 201 -1.22 11.19 15.32
C LEU A 201 -0.58 10.61 14.05
N GLN A 202 -1.38 9.99 13.19
CA GLN A 202 -0.90 9.34 11.97
C GLN A 202 -0.25 10.35 11.01
N THR A 203 -0.85 11.52 10.82
CA THR A 203 -0.28 12.58 9.97
C THR A 203 1.14 13.01 10.38
N LYS A 204 1.54 12.75 11.64
CA LYS A 204 2.86 13.10 12.16
C LYS A 204 3.87 11.94 12.19
N SER A 205 3.41 10.70 12.13
CA SER A 205 4.26 9.54 12.49
C SER A 205 4.09 8.32 11.60
N ASP A 206 2.97 8.23 10.88
CA ASP A 206 2.69 7.13 9.98
C ASP A 206 3.21 7.50 8.58
N PRO A 207 4.10 6.69 7.96
CA PRO A 207 4.52 6.92 6.58
C PRO A 207 3.38 6.67 5.58
N HIS A 208 2.28 6.06 5.99
CA HIS A 208 1.14 5.82 5.10
C HIS A 208 0.27 7.07 5.06
N SER A 209 -0.10 7.52 3.85
CA SER A 209 -1.24 8.43 3.71
C SER A 209 -2.49 7.79 4.33
N LEU A 210 -3.37 8.60 4.93
CA LEU A 210 -4.64 8.08 5.49
C LEU A 210 -5.42 7.34 4.39
N GLY A 211 -6.13 6.26 4.72
CA GLY A 211 -6.79 5.40 3.73
C GLY A 211 -7.66 6.16 2.71
N ARG A 212 -8.39 7.19 3.16
CA ARG A 212 -9.14 8.09 2.26
C ARG A 212 -8.27 8.74 1.18
N TRP A 213 -7.07 9.17 1.53
CA TRP A 213 -6.13 9.85 0.64
C TRP A 213 -5.24 8.90 -0.15
N ARG A 214 -5.07 7.65 0.29
CA ARG A 214 -4.56 6.58 -0.58
C ARG A 214 -5.48 6.39 -1.78
N VAL A 215 -6.81 6.40 -1.57
CA VAL A 215 -7.78 6.32 -2.67
C VAL A 215 -7.89 7.64 -3.45
N ASN A 216 -8.32 8.71 -2.77
CA ASN A 216 -8.67 9.97 -3.42
C ASN A 216 -7.45 10.76 -3.91
N GLY A 217 -6.26 10.49 -3.37
CA GLY A 217 -5.01 11.06 -3.81
C GLY A 217 -4.37 10.27 -4.96
N ALA A 218 -4.45 8.94 -4.95
CA ALA A 218 -3.83 8.11 -5.99
C ALA A 218 -4.68 8.00 -7.27
N LEU A 219 -5.98 7.72 -7.18
CA LEU A 219 -6.82 7.45 -8.36
C LEU A 219 -6.83 8.58 -9.40
N PRO A 220 -6.87 9.88 -9.03
CA PRO A 220 -6.79 10.97 -10.00
C PRO A 220 -5.46 11.06 -10.77
N GLN A 221 -4.45 10.28 -10.38
CA GLN A 221 -3.16 10.18 -11.08
C GLN A 221 -3.12 8.99 -12.06
N ILE A 222 -4.17 8.18 -12.12
CA ILE A 222 -4.24 6.99 -12.98
C ILE A 222 -5.12 7.29 -14.19
N GLY A 223 -4.54 7.35 -15.39
CA GLY A 223 -5.29 7.64 -16.62
C GLY A 223 -6.48 6.69 -16.86
N ALA A 224 -6.27 5.40 -16.64
CA ALA A 224 -7.31 4.38 -16.81
C ALA A 224 -8.53 4.58 -15.88
N TRP A 225 -8.38 5.28 -14.77
CA TRP A 225 -9.50 5.63 -13.90
C TRP A 225 -10.43 6.66 -14.56
N TYR A 226 -9.88 7.64 -15.28
CA TYR A 226 -10.68 8.59 -16.05
C TYR A 226 -11.46 7.88 -17.15
N ASP A 227 -10.82 6.95 -17.86
CA ASP A 227 -11.45 6.16 -18.92
C ASP A 227 -12.58 5.28 -18.37
N ALA A 228 -12.33 4.58 -17.26
CA ALA A 228 -13.32 3.68 -16.65
C ALA A 228 -14.60 4.40 -16.19
N PHE A 229 -14.48 5.64 -15.72
CA PHE A 229 -15.61 6.42 -15.20
C PHE A 229 -16.07 7.55 -16.13
N GLY A 230 -15.48 7.68 -17.33
CA GLY A 230 -15.80 8.74 -18.29
C GLY A 230 -15.58 10.15 -17.74
N ILE A 231 -14.57 10.34 -16.90
CA ILE A 231 -14.29 11.62 -16.23
C ILE A 231 -13.61 12.57 -17.22
N LYS A 232 -14.23 13.73 -17.46
CA LYS A 232 -13.72 14.77 -18.35
C LYS A 232 -13.04 15.89 -17.57
N GLU A 233 -12.10 16.55 -18.21
CA GLU A 233 -11.39 17.74 -17.69
C GLU A 233 -12.41 18.80 -17.24
N GLY A 234 -12.28 19.29 -15.99
CA GLY A 234 -13.22 20.23 -15.36
C GLY A 234 -14.25 19.61 -14.40
N ILE A 235 -14.43 18.29 -14.37
CA ILE A 235 -15.35 17.59 -13.45
C ILE A 235 -14.64 17.13 -12.15
N LEU A 236 -13.31 17.28 -12.08
CA LEU A 236 -12.47 16.73 -11.01
C LEU A 236 -12.89 17.17 -9.59
N CYS A 237 -13.20 18.46 -9.40
CA CYS A 237 -13.70 18.96 -8.11
C CYS A 237 -15.08 18.43 -7.74
N ILE A 238 -15.95 18.15 -8.71
CA ILE A 238 -17.34 17.76 -8.46
C ILE A 238 -17.44 16.24 -8.19
N TRP A 239 -16.61 15.41 -8.82
CA TRP A 239 -16.67 13.96 -8.66
C TRP A 239 -16.14 13.49 -7.30
N LEU A 240 -14.98 14.00 -6.86
CA LEU A 240 -14.41 13.74 -5.53
C LEU A 240 -15.35 14.20 -4.40
N LEU A 241 -16.09 15.31 -4.61
CA LEU A 241 -17.05 15.83 -3.62
C LEU A 241 -18.42 15.13 -3.63
N LYS A 242 -18.87 14.55 -4.75
CA LYS A 242 -20.22 13.96 -4.85
C LYS A 242 -20.28 12.44 -4.77
N ASN A 243 -19.30 11.72 -5.32
CA ASN A 243 -19.42 10.26 -5.52
C ASN A 243 -18.60 9.42 -4.54
N VAL A 244 -17.55 9.98 -3.92
CA VAL A 244 -16.84 9.29 -2.83
C VAL A 244 -17.60 9.40 -1.49
N PHE A 245 -18.48 10.40 -1.36
CA PHE A 245 -19.35 10.57 -0.18
C PHE A 245 -20.59 9.65 -0.17
N LEU A 246 -20.86 8.88 -1.22
CA LEU A 246 -22.08 8.07 -1.34
C LEU A 246 -21.97 6.65 -0.77
N PHE A 247 -20.77 6.14 -0.49
CA PHE A 247 -20.60 4.79 0.10
C PHE A 247 -20.74 4.74 1.63
N GLY A 248 -20.91 5.90 2.30
CA GLY A 248 -21.15 5.99 3.75
C GLY A 248 -22.62 5.96 4.18
N LYS A 249 -23.58 5.68 3.29
CA LYS A 249 -25.03 5.69 3.60
C LYS A 249 -25.78 4.37 3.37
N LEU A 250 -25.07 3.25 3.23
CA LEU A 250 -25.67 1.92 3.03
C LEU A 250 -25.40 0.91 4.16
N CYS A 251 -25.01 1.37 5.34
CA CYS A 251 -25.10 0.61 6.59
C CYS A 251 -25.64 1.48 7.72
N MET A 252 -26.92 1.84 7.63
CA MET A 252 -27.90 1.95 8.72
C MET A 252 -29.29 2.19 8.13
#